data_AF-A0A7K1SLA7-F1
#
_entry.id   AF-A0A7K1SLA7-F1
#
_cell.length_a   1.000
_cell.length_b   1.000
_cell.length_c   1.000
_cell.angle_alpha   90.00
_cell.angle_beta   90.00
_cell.angle_gamma   90.00
#
_symmetry.space_group_name_H-M   'P 1'
#
loop_
_entity.id
_entity.type
_entity.pdbx_description
1 polymer ?
#
loop_
_entity_poly.entity_id
_entity_poly.type
_entity_poly.pdbx_seq_one_letter_code
_entity_poly.pdbx_strand_id
1 'polypeptide(L)'
;MKNGSIAYPNKICQVDNGGLTISVKKQETRIEWSEVKSLVAFKVDKLTYDSICIQVDYGQNRSVVALEETEGWEILVRGVKANFPSVNPTWDIDIIQPPFAENFTVLYKGD
;
A
#
# COMPACT_ATOMS: atom_id res chain seq x y z
N MET A 1 -8.68 -14.25 -15.65
CA MET A 1 -7.84 -13.26 -14.96
C MET A 1 -6.79 -14.05 -14.20
N LYS A 2 -5.51 -13.94 -14.55
CA LYS A 2 -4.46 -14.77 -13.93
C LYS A 2 -4.27 -14.30 -12.49
N ASN A 3 -4.56 -15.17 -11.53
CA ASN A 3 -4.39 -14.93 -10.09
C ASN A 3 -2.92 -14.59 -9.80
N GLY A 4 -2.60 -13.30 -9.74
CA GLY A 4 -1.36 -12.84 -9.12
C GLY A 4 -1.36 -13.24 -7.65
N SER A 5 -0.20 -13.59 -7.10
CA SER A 5 -0.08 -13.85 -5.68
C SER A 5 -0.18 -12.53 -4.92
N ILE A 6 -1.24 -12.37 -4.12
CA ILE A 6 -1.39 -11.26 -3.18
C ILE A 6 -0.77 -11.68 -1.85
N ALA A 7 0.19 -10.88 -1.37
CA ALA A 7 0.76 -11.02 -0.04
C ALA A 7 0.16 -10.00 0.94
N TYR A 8 0.04 -10.39 2.21
CA TYR A 8 -0.38 -9.51 3.30
C TYR A 8 0.77 -9.46 4.32
N PRO A 9 1.48 -8.32 4.44
CA PRO A 9 2.62 -8.21 5.32
C PRO A 9 2.16 -8.04 6.76
N ASN A 10 2.87 -8.71 7.68
CA ASN A 10 2.69 -8.48 9.10
C ASN A 10 3.40 -7.18 9.54
N LYS A 11 4.45 -6.79 8.79
CA LYS A 11 5.30 -5.64 9.10
C LYS A 11 5.89 -5.00 7.84
N ILE A 12 5.99 -3.68 7.85
CA ILE A 12 6.87 -2.87 7.01
C ILE A 12 8.16 -2.67 7.79
N CYS A 13 9.26 -3.28 7.32
CA CYS A 13 10.54 -3.29 8.03
C CYS A 13 11.34 -2.00 7.79
N GLN A 14 11.34 -1.52 6.55
CA GLN A 14 12.14 -0.37 6.12
C GLN A 14 11.50 0.30 4.92
N VAL A 15 11.66 1.62 4.81
CA VAL A 15 11.32 2.40 3.63
C VAL A 15 12.41 3.45 3.39
N ASP A 16 12.91 3.53 2.16
CA ASP A 16 13.94 4.49 1.74
C ASP A 16 13.68 4.98 0.30
N ASN A 17 14.66 5.68 -0.30
CA ASN A 17 14.55 6.24 -1.65
C ASN A 17 14.59 5.18 -2.75
N GLY A 18 15.05 3.96 -2.45
CA GLY A 18 15.07 2.84 -3.40
C GLY A 18 13.76 2.07 -3.40
N GLY A 19 13.08 1.97 -2.25
CA GLY A 19 11.88 1.15 -2.12
C GLY A 19 11.45 0.85 -0.69
N LEU A 20 10.65 -0.20 -0.53
CA LEU A 20 10.26 -0.74 0.78
C LEU A 20 10.73 -2.18 1.01
N THR A 21 10.89 -2.56 2.27
CA THR A 21 11.07 -3.94 2.73
C THR A 21 9.88 -4.34 3.58
N ILE A 22 9.23 -5.46 3.23
CA ILE A 22 8.10 -6.04 3.96
C ILE A 22 8.48 -7.38 4.58
N SER A 23 7.80 -7.77 5.66
CA SER A 23 7.87 -9.12 6.23
C SER A 23 6.54 -9.84 6.11
N VAL A 24 6.56 -11.01 5.47
CA VAL A 24 5.42 -11.92 5.32
C VAL A 24 5.80 -13.26 5.95
N LYS A 25 5.10 -13.68 7.01
CA LYS A 25 5.41 -14.94 7.73
C LYS A 25 6.90 -15.09 8.09
N LYS A 26 7.52 -14.00 8.55
CA LYS A 26 8.96 -13.88 8.89
C LYS A 26 9.94 -13.96 7.72
N GLN A 27 9.46 -13.94 6.48
CA GLN A 27 10.30 -13.79 5.30
C GLN A 27 10.28 -12.34 4.84
N GLU A 28 11.46 -11.75 4.70
CA GLU A 28 11.59 -10.38 4.21
C GLU A 28 11.66 -10.33 2.69
N THR A 29 11.00 -9.35 2.09
CA THR A 29 11.03 -9.11 0.65
C THR A 29 11.22 -7.62 0.41
N ARG A 30 12.21 -7.30 -0.43
CA ARG A 30 12.47 -5.95 -0.89
C ARG A 30 11.68 -5.71 -2.18
N ILE A 31 10.93 -4.61 -2.24
CA ILE A 31 10.18 -4.14 -3.40
C ILE A 31 10.79 -2.80 -3.81
N GLU A 32 11.48 -2.75 -4.93
CA GLU A 32 12.05 -1.49 -5.43
C GLU A 32 10.94 -0.59 -5.99
N TRP A 33 11.02 0.72 -5.75
CA TRP A 33 10.04 1.68 -6.28
C TRP A 33 10.00 1.67 -7.80
N SER A 34 11.13 1.39 -8.46
CA SER A 34 11.22 1.22 -9.90
C SER A 34 10.45 0.00 -10.44
N GLU A 35 10.13 -0.97 -9.59
CA GLU A 35 9.32 -2.13 -9.96
C GLU A 35 7.82 -1.92 -9.73
N VAL A 36 7.44 -0.84 -9.04
CA VAL A 36 6.04 -0.53 -8.72
C VAL A 36 5.32 -0.05 -9.97
N LYS A 37 4.22 -0.73 -10.28
CA LYS A 37 3.34 -0.48 -11.43
C LYS A 37 2.11 0.32 -11.04
N SER A 38 1.58 0.08 -9.85
CA SER A 38 0.47 0.86 -9.32
C SER A 38 0.47 0.87 -7.81
N LEU A 39 -0.02 1.98 -7.26
CA LEU A 39 -0.39 2.13 -5.88
C LEU A 39 -1.87 2.49 -5.82
N VAL A 40 -2.62 1.69 -5.09
CA VAL A 40 -4.06 1.91 -4.87
C VAL A 40 -4.30 1.95 -3.37
N ALA A 41 -4.93 3.02 -2.90
CA ALA A 41 -5.48 3.08 -1.56
C ALA A 41 -6.97 2.77 -1.60
N PHE A 42 -7.46 1.95 -0.67
CA PHE A 42 -8.88 1.65 -0.57
C PHE A 42 -9.31 1.35 0.85
N LYS A 43 -10.61 1.42 1.13
CA LYS A 43 -11.19 1.02 2.41
C LYS A 43 -11.72 -0.40 2.32
N VAL A 44 -11.51 -1.18 3.38
CA VAL A 44 -12.17 -2.48 3.57
C VAL A 44 -13.09 -2.36 4.77
N ASP A 45 -14.38 -2.62 4.55
CA ASP A 45 -15.37 -2.67 5.62
C ASP A 45 -15.02 -3.83 6.58
N LYS A 46 -14.73 -3.50 7.84
CA LYS A 46 -14.76 -4.46 8.94
C LYS A 46 -16.11 -4.31 9.66
N LEU A 47 -16.47 -5.32 10.45
CA LEU A 47 -17.76 -5.39 11.16
C LEU A 47 -18.13 -4.12 11.93
N THR A 48 -17.15 -3.38 12.47
CA THR A 48 -17.38 -2.21 13.32
C THR A 48 -16.57 -0.97 12.95
N TYR A 49 -15.67 -1.04 11.96
CA TYR A 49 -14.80 0.06 11.54
C TYR A 49 -14.29 -0.16 10.11
N ASP A 50 -13.80 0.89 9.46
CA ASP A 50 -13.13 0.78 8.17
C ASP A 50 -11.62 0.64 8.39
N SER A 51 -10.95 -0.25 7.65
CA SER A 51 -9.48 -0.33 7.62
C SER A 51 -8.98 0.21 6.28
N ILE A 52 -8.10 1.21 6.34
CA ILE A 52 -7.45 1.75 5.13
C ILE A 52 -6.40 0.75 4.67
N CYS A 53 -6.36 0.46 3.38
CA CYS A 53 -5.43 -0.46 2.75
C CYS A 53 -4.62 0.26 1.68
N ILE A 54 -3.35 -0.11 1.51
CA ILE A 54 -2.55 0.22 0.33
C ILE A 54 -2.20 -1.08 -0.38
N GLN A 55 -2.62 -1.21 -1.62
CA GLN A 55 -2.12 -2.21 -2.55
C GLN A 55 -0.96 -1.64 -3.35
N VAL A 56 0.15 -2.36 -3.33
CA VAL A 56 1.32 -2.11 -4.18
C VAL A 56 1.39 -3.24 -5.19
N ASP A 57 1.17 -2.93 -6.46
CA ASP A 57 1.41 -3.86 -7.56
C ASP A 57 2.82 -3.66 -8.08
N TYR A 58 3.58 -4.74 -8.20
CA TYR A 58 4.99 -4.68 -8.59
C TYR A 58 5.41 -5.88 -9.43
N GLY A 59 6.47 -5.71 -10.22
CA GLY A 59 7.03 -6.77 -11.05
C GLY A 59 5.99 -7.44 -11.97
N GLN A 60 6.11 -8.74 -12.23
CA GLN A 60 5.14 -9.48 -13.04
C GLN A 60 4.09 -10.17 -12.15
N ASN A 61 2.88 -9.59 -12.09
CA ASN A 61 1.70 -10.14 -11.40
C ASN A 61 1.90 -10.42 -9.90
N ARG A 62 2.65 -9.55 -9.20
CA ARG A 62 2.78 -9.60 -7.74
C ARG A 62 2.11 -8.38 -7.14
N SER A 63 1.45 -8.60 -6.01
CA SER A 63 0.83 -7.54 -5.25
C SER A 63 1.06 -7.76 -3.77
N VAL A 64 1.24 -6.69 -3.03
CA VAL A 64 1.17 -6.69 -1.57
C VAL A 64 0.05 -5.75 -1.13
N VAL A 65 -0.75 -6.17 -0.16
CA VAL A 65 -1.78 -5.35 0.47
C VAL A 65 -1.41 -5.15 1.93
N ALA A 66 -0.94 -3.96 2.27
CA ALA A 66 -0.75 -3.53 3.64
C ALA A 66 -2.06 -2.94 4.16
N LEU A 67 -2.45 -3.32 5.38
CA LEU A 67 -3.58 -2.75 6.08
C LEU A 67 -3.07 -1.67 7.04
N GLU A 68 -3.93 -0.76 7.46
CA GLU A 68 -3.61 0.26 8.46
C GLU A 68 -3.05 -0.35 9.75
N GLU A 69 -3.50 -1.55 10.11
CA GLU A 69 -3.02 -2.30 11.27
C GLU A 69 -1.66 -2.99 11.06
N THR A 70 -1.10 -2.98 9.84
CA THR A 70 0.25 -3.54 9.57
C THR A 70 1.29 -2.75 10.37
N GLU A 71 2.15 -3.46 11.12
CA GLU A 71 3.24 -2.82 11.87
C GLU A 71 4.14 -2.01 10.91
N GLY A 72 4.36 -0.73 11.19
CA GLY A 72 5.11 0.15 10.27
C GLY A 72 4.27 0.77 9.15
N TRP A 73 2.95 0.78 9.26
CA TRP A 73 2.07 1.53 8.34
C TRP A 73 2.52 2.98 8.10
N GLU A 74 2.82 3.72 9.18
CA GLU A 74 3.22 5.13 9.09
C GLU A 74 4.46 5.38 8.22
N ILE A 75 5.44 4.46 8.24
CA ILE A 75 6.64 4.59 7.41
C ILE A 75 6.33 4.29 5.94
N LEU A 76 5.38 3.39 5.67
CA LEU A 76 4.88 3.14 4.31
C LEU A 76 4.18 4.38 3.74
N VAL A 77 3.26 4.98 4.50
CA VAL A 77 2.53 6.19 4.07
C VAL A 77 3.50 7.33 3.76
N ARG A 78 4.47 7.60 4.64
CA ARG A 78 5.51 8.61 4.40
C ARG A 78 6.37 8.29 3.18
N GLY A 79 6.74 7.02 3.03
CA GLY A 79 7.53 6.54 1.90
C GLY A 79 6.83 6.72 0.56
N VAL A 80 5.54 6.40 0.48
CA VAL A 80 4.71 6.62 -0.71
C VAL A 80 4.68 8.11 -1.07
N LYS A 81 4.39 8.98 -0.09
CA LYS A 81 4.36 10.44 -0.31
C LYS A 81 5.72 11.00 -0.76
N ALA A 82 6.83 10.46 -0.24
CA ALA A 82 8.17 10.93 -0.55
C ALA A 82 8.67 10.47 -1.94
N ASN A 83 8.31 9.27 -2.38
CA ASN A 83 8.87 8.64 -3.57
C ASN A 83 7.97 8.73 -4.81
N PHE A 84 6.70 9.12 -4.65
CA PHE A 84 5.77 9.32 -5.76
C PHE A 84 5.22 10.75 -5.72
N PRO A 85 5.94 11.74 -6.31
CA PRO A 85 5.56 13.16 -6.22
C PRO A 85 4.19 13.51 -6.81
N SER A 86 3.65 12.65 -7.68
CA SER A 86 2.30 12.79 -8.24
C SER A 86 1.18 12.40 -7.26
N VAL A 87 1.52 11.71 -6.16
CA VAL A 87 0.56 11.32 -5.12
C VAL A 87 0.12 12.55 -4.36
N ASN A 88 -1.19 12.73 -4.20
CA ASN A 88 -1.74 13.79 -3.36
C ASN A 88 -1.20 13.66 -1.91
N PRO A 89 -0.49 14.66 -1.35
CA PRO A 89 0.10 14.56 0.00
C PRO A 89 -0.92 14.39 1.13
N THR A 90 -2.21 14.67 0.90
CA THR A 90 -3.30 14.50 1.87
C THR A 90 -4.19 13.29 1.60
N TRP A 91 -3.81 12.39 0.68
CA TRP A 91 -4.64 11.25 0.26
C TRP A 91 -5.15 10.39 1.43
N ASP A 92 -4.33 10.23 2.46
CA ASP A 92 -4.58 9.43 3.66
C ASP A 92 -5.59 10.07 4.60
N ILE A 93 -5.70 11.40 4.57
CA ILE A 93 -6.75 12.14 5.27
C ILE A 93 -8.04 12.12 4.45
N ASP A 94 -7.91 12.36 3.14
CA ASP A 94 -9.03 12.47 2.21
C ASP A 94 -9.81 11.16 2.11
N ILE A 95 -9.12 10.01 2.14
CA ILE A 95 -9.74 8.69 2.02
C ILE A 95 -10.60 8.31 3.23
N ILE A 96 -10.42 8.93 4.40
CA ILE A 96 -11.22 8.63 5.61
C ILE A 96 -12.70 9.01 5.40
N GLN A 97 -12.98 10.02 4.56
CA GLN A 97 -14.30 10.60 4.38
C GLN A 97 -14.96 10.16 3.06
N PRO A 98 -16.28 9.84 3.04
CA PRO A 98 -17.15 9.64 4.20
C PRO A 98 -16.90 8.27 4.88
N PRO A 99 -17.23 8.14 6.17
CA PRO A 99 -17.19 6.85 6.86
C PRO A 99 -18.14 5.85 6.19
N PHE A 100 -17.76 4.57 6.12
CA PHE A 100 -18.53 3.45 5.55
C PHE A 100 -18.82 3.50 4.04
N ALA A 101 -18.18 4.42 3.30
CA ALA A 101 -18.13 4.33 1.83
C ALA A 101 -16.86 3.59 1.39
N GLU A 102 -17.02 2.70 0.41
CA GLU A 102 -15.92 2.09 -0.32
C GLU A 102 -15.20 3.20 -1.11
N ASN A 103 -14.18 3.78 -0.49
CA ASN A 103 -13.33 4.77 -1.13
C ASN A 103 -12.19 4.02 -1.81
N PHE A 104 -12.12 4.08 -3.14
CA PHE A 104 -11.02 3.56 -3.96
C PHE A 104 -10.30 4.74 -4.60
N THR A 105 -8.98 4.82 -4.38
CA THR A 105 -8.14 5.91 -4.86
C THR A 105 -6.89 5.34 -5.54
N VAL A 106 -6.71 5.62 -6.82
CA VAL A 106 -5.42 5.37 -7.49
C VAL A 106 -4.45 6.46 -7.04
N LEU A 107 -3.45 6.08 -6.25
CA LEU A 107 -2.40 7.01 -5.81
C LEU A 107 -1.36 7.22 -6.91
N TYR A 108 -0.97 6.12 -7.56
CA TYR A 108 0.03 6.12 -8.61
C TYR A 108 -0.27 5.02 -9.62
N LYS A 109 0.05 5.30 -10.88
CA LYS A 109 0.06 4.34 -11.97
C LYS A 109 1.29 4.63 -12.82
N GLY A 110 2.19 3.66 -12.90
CA GLY A 110 3.34 3.72 -13.79
C GLY A 110 2.92 3.64 -15.25
N ASP A 111 3.76 4.21 -16.11
CA ASP A 111 3.59 4.20 -17.56
C ASP A 111 3.77 2.80 -18.17
#